data_AF-K2DRM0-F1
#
_entry.id   AF-K2DRM0-F1
#
_cell.length_a   1.000
_cell.length_b   1.000
_cell.length_c   1.000
_cell.angle_alpha   90.00
_cell.angle_beta   90.00
_cell.angle_gamma   90.00
#
_symmetry.space_group_name_H-M   'P 1'
#
loop_
_entity.id
_entity.type
_entity.pdbx_description
1 polymer ?
#
loop_
_entity_poly.entity_id
_entity_poly.type
_entity_poly.pdbx_seq_one_letter_code
_entity_poly.pdbx_strand_id
1 'polypeptide(L)'
;MKPDLLTIGDVSIDLYMLVDGKDIVTDNSETPKICFYHGSKVQVEKFSTSAAGNACHVAVGCSLLGLNTSIYTELGDDQNADRFIEEFKQYGIETKYCIKNKNSPTNVH
;
A
#
# COMPACT_ATOMS: atom_id res chain seq x y z
N MET A 1 -8.63 18.37 -18.63
CA MET A 1 -9.74 18.84 -17.76
C MET A 1 -9.16 19.17 -16.39
N LYS A 2 -9.70 20.17 -15.67
CA LYS A 2 -9.32 20.47 -14.28
C LYS A 2 -9.97 19.42 -13.36
N PRO A 3 -9.25 18.78 -12.42
CA PRO A 3 -9.87 17.84 -11.48
C PRO A 3 -10.74 18.58 -10.46
N ASP A 4 -11.76 17.90 -9.97
CA ASP A 4 -12.56 18.36 -8.83
C ASP A 4 -11.75 18.26 -7.53
N LEU A 5 -10.91 17.23 -7.43
CA LEU A 5 -10.03 16.97 -6.29
C LEU A 5 -8.64 16.53 -6.76
N LEU A 6 -7.61 17.17 -6.23
CA LEU A 6 -6.23 16.69 -6.29
C LEU A 6 -5.80 16.28 -4.87
N THR A 7 -5.44 15.02 -4.69
CA THR A 7 -4.78 14.57 -3.46
C THR A 7 -3.27 14.59 -3.65
N ILE A 8 -2.53 14.80 -2.56
CA ILE A 8 -1.07 14.90 -2.55
C ILE A 8 -0.59 14.06 -1.38
N GLY A 9 0.22 13.05 -1.64
CA GLY A 9 0.80 12.21 -0.59
C GLY A 9 1.56 11.01 -1.13
N ASP A 10 2.17 10.27 -0.22
CA ASP A 10 2.87 9.04 -0.51
C ASP A 10 1.90 7.88 -0.81
N VAL A 11 2.42 6.92 -1.56
CA VAL A 11 1.77 5.64 -1.82
C VAL A 11 2.77 4.56 -1.44
N SER A 12 2.34 3.67 -0.55
CA SER A 12 3.15 2.56 -0.05
C SER A 12 2.48 1.23 -0.36
N ILE A 13 3.25 0.16 -0.22
CA ILE A 13 2.74 -1.21 -0.22
C ILE A 13 2.49 -1.60 1.22
N ASP A 14 1.23 -1.89 1.56
CA ASP A 14 0.95 -2.63 2.79
C ASP A 14 1.17 -4.13 2.52
N LEU A 15 1.98 -4.78 3.36
CA LEU A 15 2.23 -6.22 3.30
C LEU A 15 1.47 -6.95 4.42
N TYR A 16 0.53 -7.81 4.01
CA TYR A 16 -0.23 -8.66 4.93
C TYR A 16 0.32 -10.09 4.86
N MET A 17 0.73 -10.63 6.01
CA MET A 17 1.20 -12.00 6.16
C MET A 17 0.31 -12.75 7.15
N LEU A 18 -0.33 -13.81 6.69
CA LEU A 18 -1.01 -14.77 7.54
C LEU A 18 0.01 -15.81 8.00
N VAL A 19 0.24 -15.87 9.31
CA VAL A 19 1.20 -16.77 9.94
C VAL A 19 0.45 -17.91 10.64
N ASP A 20 0.95 -19.15 10.52
CA ASP A 20 0.40 -20.30 11.25
C ASP A 20 0.60 -20.07 12.77
N GLY A 21 -0.47 -20.25 13.54
CA GLY A 21 -0.45 -20.11 15.00
C GLY A 21 0.52 -21.06 15.70
N LYS A 22 1.00 -22.14 15.05
CA LYS A 22 2.02 -23.04 15.61
C LYS A 22 3.38 -22.36 15.83
N ASP A 23 3.71 -21.36 15.03
CA ASP A 23 4.96 -20.61 15.13
C ASP A 23 4.85 -19.40 16.08
N ILE A 24 3.65 -19.17 16.62
CA ILE A 24 3.33 -18.04 17.49
C ILE A 24 3.23 -18.54 18.93
N VAL A 25 4.01 -17.93 19.82
CA VAL A 25 3.79 -18.05 21.25
C VAL A 25 3.25 -16.73 21.79
N THR A 26 2.31 -16.81 22.73
CA THR A 26 1.84 -15.64 23.47
C THR A 26 2.62 -15.52 24.77
N ASP A 27 3.06 -14.32 25.14
CA ASP A 27 3.43 -14.10 26.54
C ASP A 27 2.14 -14.13 27.40
N ASN A 28 2.18 -14.75 28.59
CA ASN A 28 1.04 -14.79 29.51
C ASN A 28 0.82 -13.42 30.20
N SER A 29 1.04 -12.33 29.48
CA SER A 29 0.92 -10.97 30.00
C SER A 29 -0.52 -10.45 29.85
N GLU A 30 -0.84 -9.38 30.59
CA GLU A 30 -2.15 -8.71 30.50
C GLU A 30 -2.40 -8.11 29.09
N THR A 31 -1.34 -7.89 28.31
CA THR A 31 -1.38 -7.45 26.91
C THR A 31 -0.59 -8.44 26.04
N PRO A 32 -1.20 -9.58 25.66
CA PRO A 32 -0.49 -10.69 25.03
C PRO A 32 0.19 -10.24 23.72
N LYS A 33 1.48 -10.56 23.62
CA LYS A 33 2.29 -10.26 22.42
C LYS A 33 2.38 -11.48 21.51
N ILE A 34 2.52 -11.24 20.22
CA ILE A 34 2.92 -12.26 19.24
C ILE A 34 4.45 -12.39 19.32
N CYS A 35 4.95 -13.57 19.67
CA CYS A 35 6.37 -13.86 19.77
C CYS A 35 6.79 -14.93 18.76
N PHE A 36 7.96 -14.72 18.15
CA PHE A 36 8.62 -15.66 17.24
C PHE A 36 9.95 -16.14 17.82
N TYR A 37 10.35 -17.38 17.52
CA TYR A 37 11.67 -17.86 17.90
C TYR A 37 12.76 -17.11 17.14
N HIS A 38 13.72 -16.55 17.86
CA HIS A 38 14.81 -15.78 17.25
C HIS A 38 15.65 -16.64 16.29
N GLY A 39 15.87 -16.14 15.07
CA GLY A 39 16.61 -16.83 14.01
C GLY A 39 15.87 -18.00 13.35
N SER A 40 14.63 -18.28 13.77
CA SER A 40 13.78 -19.27 13.10
C SER A 40 13.18 -18.72 11.81
N LYS A 41 12.81 -19.62 10.90
CA LYS A 41 11.94 -19.28 9.77
C LYS A 41 10.50 -19.27 10.29
N VAL A 42 9.77 -18.20 10.03
CA VAL A 42 8.33 -18.10 10.34
C VAL A 42 7.55 -18.57 9.12
N GLN A 43 6.70 -19.58 9.28
CA GLN A 43 5.90 -20.10 8.18
C GLN A 43 4.71 -19.16 7.88
N VAL A 44 4.74 -18.55 6.69
CA VAL A 44 3.64 -17.74 6.18
C VAL A 44 2.73 -18.62 5.32
N GLU A 45 1.48 -18.82 5.76
CA GLU A 45 0.48 -19.60 5.03
C GLU A 45 0.01 -18.87 3.77
N LYS A 46 -0.18 -17.56 3.88
CA LYS A 46 -0.62 -16.70 2.79
C LYS A 46 -0.03 -15.31 2.96
N PHE A 47 0.35 -14.68 1.86
CA PHE A 47 0.67 -13.26 1.84
C PHE A 47 -0.19 -12.55 0.80
N SER A 48 -0.46 -11.27 1.05
CA SER A 48 -1.11 -10.38 0.10
C SER A 48 -0.58 -8.96 0.29
N THR A 49 -0.68 -8.16 -0.76
CA THR A 49 -0.27 -6.76 -0.73
C THR A 49 -1.41 -5.87 -1.22
N SER A 50 -1.49 -4.66 -0.72
CA SER A 50 -2.36 -3.62 -1.28
C SER A 50 -1.61 -2.30 -1.47
N ALA A 51 -2.15 -1.43 -2.33
CA ALA A 51 -1.81 -0.03 -2.28
C ALA A 51 -2.29 0.57 -0.96
N ALA A 52 -1.47 1.41 -0.37
CA ALA A 52 -1.76 2.13 0.86
C ALA A 52 -1.37 3.60 0.71
N GLY A 53 -1.67 4.39 1.73
CA GLY A 53 -1.45 5.83 1.75
C GLY A 53 -2.75 6.61 1.85
N ASN A 54 -2.79 7.59 2.75
CA ASN A 54 -4.00 8.34 3.05
C ASN A 54 -4.50 9.11 1.81
N ALA A 55 -3.59 9.74 1.06
CA ALA A 55 -3.93 10.48 -0.15
C ALA A 55 -4.48 9.56 -1.26
N CYS A 56 -3.94 8.35 -1.37
CA CYS A 56 -4.43 7.29 -2.26
C CYS A 56 -5.86 6.88 -1.90
N HIS A 57 -6.12 6.54 -0.63
CA HIS A 57 -7.44 6.12 -0.19
C HIS A 57 -8.51 7.21 -0.39
N VAL A 58 -8.17 8.48 -0.13
CA VAL A 58 -9.07 9.60 -0.38
C VAL A 58 -9.34 9.76 -1.89
N ALA A 59 -8.30 9.68 -2.74
CA ALA A 59 -8.49 9.78 -4.20
C ALA A 59 -9.40 8.67 -4.73
N VAL A 60 -9.15 7.41 -4.36
CA VAL A 60 -9.97 6.26 -4.76
C VAL A 60 -11.41 6.43 -4.25
N GLY A 61 -11.59 6.74 -2.96
CA GLY A 61 -12.92 6.91 -2.37
C GLY A 61 -13.73 8.02 -3.03
N CYS A 62 -13.12 9.17 -3.30
CA CYS A 62 -13.77 10.28 -3.99
C CYS A 62 -14.09 9.96 -5.46
N SER A 63 -13.23 9.20 -6.15
CA SER A 63 -13.48 8.76 -7.52
C SER A 63 -14.69 7.83 -7.60
N LEU A 64 -14.77 6.86 -6.67
CA LEU A 64 -15.92 5.95 -6.55
C LEU A 64 -17.24 6.68 -6.22
N LEU A 65 -17.17 7.84 -5.58
CA LEU A 65 -18.32 8.72 -5.33
C LEU A 65 -18.68 9.63 -6.51
N GLY A 66 -17.96 9.54 -7.63
CA GLY A 66 -18.26 10.24 -8.88
C GLY A 66 -17.52 11.56 -9.09
N LEU A 67 -16.52 11.90 -8.27
CA LEU A 67 -15.68 13.08 -8.51
C LEU A 67 -14.58 12.79 -9.52
N ASN A 68 -14.21 13.80 -10.32
CA ASN A 68 -13.02 13.73 -11.16
C ASN A 68 -11.77 13.96 -10.32
N THR A 69 -11.09 12.86 -9.95
CA THR A 69 -9.96 12.86 -9.03
C THR A 69 -8.61 12.74 -9.74
N SER A 70 -7.61 13.44 -9.22
CA SER A 70 -6.19 13.26 -9.56
C SER A 70 -5.38 13.01 -8.30
N ILE A 71 -4.23 12.36 -8.45
CA ILE A 71 -3.26 12.19 -7.35
C ILE A 71 -1.88 12.63 -7.80
N TYR A 72 -1.24 13.50 -7.01
CA TYR A 72 0.20 13.68 -7.03
C TYR A 72 0.83 12.74 -6.01
N THR A 73 1.79 11.97 -6.46
CA THR A 73 2.57 11.08 -5.60
C THR A 73 3.94 10.82 -6.23
N GLU A 74 4.92 10.53 -5.40
CA GLU A 74 6.23 10.08 -5.82
C GLU A 74 6.37 8.59 -5.54
N LEU A 75 6.72 7.83 -6.57
CA LEU A 75 6.82 6.37 -6.58
C LEU A 75 8.25 5.96 -6.91
N GLY A 76 8.57 4.70 -6.64
CA GLY A 76 9.81 4.11 -7.15
C GLY A 76 9.81 3.95 -8.67
N ASP A 77 10.96 3.53 -9.20
CA ASP A 77 11.13 3.10 -10.58
C ASP A 77 11.15 1.57 -10.64
N ASP A 78 10.03 0.97 -10.25
CA ASP A 78 9.85 -0.48 -10.15
C ASP A 78 8.46 -0.96 -10.58
N GLN A 79 8.28 -2.28 -10.58
CA GLN A 79 7.02 -2.92 -10.97
C GLN A 79 5.84 -2.59 -10.05
N ASN A 80 6.09 -2.20 -8.79
CA ASN A 80 5.03 -1.81 -7.88
C ASN A 80 4.49 -0.42 -8.24
N ALA A 81 5.37 0.48 -8.67
CA ALA A 81 4.95 1.77 -9.20
C ALA A 81 4.10 1.60 -10.47
N ASP A 82 4.49 0.69 -11.38
CA ASP A 82 3.66 0.34 -12.55
C ASP A 82 2.29 -0.20 -12.14
N ARG A 83 2.26 -1.13 -11.19
CA ARG A 83 1.02 -1.69 -10.65
C ARG A 83 0.10 -0.59 -10.10
N PHE A 84 0.62 0.31 -9.26
CA PHE A 84 -0.17 1.38 -8.66
C PHE A 84 -0.72 2.36 -9.69
N ILE A 85 0.07 2.71 -10.71
CA ILE A 85 -0.40 3.56 -11.80
C ILE A 85 -1.55 2.89 -12.56
N GLU A 86 -1.47 1.58 -12.83
CA GLU A 86 -2.55 0.84 -13.47
C GLU A 86 -3.79 0.71 -12.58
N GLU A 87 -3.64 0.45 -11.28
CA GLU A 87 -4.74 0.45 -10.32
C GLU A 87 -5.45 1.82 -10.27
N PHE A 88 -4.70 2.93 -10.22
CA PHE A 88 -5.28 4.28 -10.27
C PHE A 88 -6.09 4.52 -11.53
N LYS A 89 -5.60 4.09 -12.70
CA LYS A 89 -6.36 4.18 -13.96
C LYS A 89 -7.64 3.36 -13.91
N GLN A 90 -7.60 2.16 -13.32
CA GLN A 90 -8.80 1.32 -13.15
C GLN A 90 -9.86 2.00 -12.28
N TYR A 91 -9.46 2.77 -11.27
CA TYR A 91 -10.36 3.57 -10.45
C TYR A 91 -10.76 4.91 -11.08
N GLY A 92 -10.32 5.23 -12.30
CA GLY A 92 -10.64 6.50 -12.96
C GLY A 92 -9.86 7.70 -12.41
N ILE A 93 -8.75 7.47 -11.70
CA ILE A 93 -7.88 8.52 -11.17
C ILE A 93 -6.87 8.94 -12.23
N GLU A 94 -6.75 10.24 -12.46
CA GLU A 94 -5.75 10.82 -13.36
C GLU A 94 -4.33 10.69 -12.76
N THR A 95 -3.43 10.07 -13.53
CA THR A 95 -2.07 9.69 -13.08
C THR A 95 -0.96 10.58 -13.65
N LYS A 96 -1.26 11.63 -14.42
CA LYS A 96 -0.22 12.53 -14.99
C LYS A 96 0.68 13.20 -13.95
N TYR A 97 0.27 13.23 -12.68
CA TYR A 97 1.04 13.79 -11.56
C TYR A 97 1.76 12.71 -10.72
N CYS A 98 1.69 11.44 -11.13
CA CYS A 98 2.48 10.37 -10.54
C CYS A 98 3.91 10.44 -11.09
N ILE A 99 4.88 10.70 -10.22
CA ILE A 99 6.29 10.85 -10.58
C ILE A 99 7.03 9.58 -10.18
N LYS A 100 7.76 8.98 -11.12
CA LYS A 100 8.67 7.87 -10.81
C LYS A 100 10.08 8.38 -10.56
N ASN A 101 10.62 8.06 -9.40
CA ASN A 101 11.98 8.40 -9.02
C ASN A 101 12.95 7.30 -9.46
N LYS A 102 13.79 7.62 -10.46
CA LYS A 102 14.79 6.70 -11.01
C LYS A 102 15.66 6.11 -9.91
N ASN A 103 15.97 4.82 -10.04
CA ASN A 103 16.80 4.06 -9.10
C ASN A 103 16.31 4.06 -7.64
N SER A 104 15.04 4.39 -7.40
CA SER A 104 14.43 4.37 -6.07
C SER A 104 13.40 3.25 -6.00
N PRO A 105 13.32 2.47 -4.91
CA PRO A 105 12.25 1.50 -4.71
C PRO A 105 10.96 2.20 -4.27
N THR A 106 9.82 1.60 -4.60
CA THR A 106 8.53 1.98 -4.05
C THR A 106 8.48 1.63 -2.56
N ASN A 107 7.89 2.52 -1.76
CA ASN A 107 7.84 2.37 -0.31
C ASN A 107 7.04 1.14 0.13
N VAL A 108 7.48 0.45 1.19
CA VAL A 108 6.82 -0.72 1.79
C VAL A 108 6.67 -0.47 3.28
N HIS A 109 5.45 -0.66 3.79
CA HIS A 109 5.11 -0.58 5.21
C HIS A 109 4.86 -1.96 5.81
#